data_AF-A0A916EEN2-F1
#
_entry.id   AF-A0A916EEN2-F1
#
_cell.length_a   1.000
_cell.length_b   1.000
_cell.length_c   1.000
_cell.angle_alpha   90.00
_cell.angle_beta   90.00
_cell.angle_gamma   90.00
#
_symmetry.space_group_name_H-M   'P 1'
#
loop_
_entity.id
_entity.type
_entity.pdbx_description
1 polymer ?
#
loop_
_entity_poly.entity_id
_entity_poly.type
_entity_poly.pdbx_seq_one_letter_code
_entity_poly.pdbx_strand_id
1 'polypeptide(L)'
;MDNEIDEIAWPEETNNASENQLSSYNESDTDGEIVNVNEVALTIDDLFNDWESVQVIIDSYAKQNGFVVVKSRKDVDPIDKSIIRRREYICWKSGTHQSKKVEDISLHRDCSSYKTNCPWQASFYLGKKSNLIRLTKFVQEHNHQCDPETIELAPKNLRLPQQIINKIEHYTTNGNLGAEQQYKLLVQEFPQYNIAKKNLYNAIQKFRGVRIHDKTDAATMLLSLLKQREDDPDYVVIPRLEGPANELTGLFWMTSY
;
A
#
# COMPACT_ATOMS: atom_id res chain seq x y z
N MET A 1 45.16 -46.24 22.01
CA MET A 1 44.20 -45.57 22.91
C MET A 1 44.21 -44.10 22.52
N ASP A 2 43.83 -43.79 21.29
CA ASP A 2 42.46 -43.87 20.71
C ASP A 2 41.58 -42.84 21.45
N ASN A 3 40.96 -41.82 20.85
CA ASN A 3 40.73 -41.50 19.45
C ASN A 3 40.34 -40.01 19.36
N GLU A 4 40.71 -39.36 18.25
CA GLU A 4 39.76 -38.62 17.39
C GLU A 4 38.98 -37.45 18.05
N ILE A 5 39.52 -36.23 17.97
CA ILE A 5 38.69 -35.03 17.90
C ILE A 5 38.41 -34.83 16.42
N ASP A 6 37.29 -35.39 15.95
CA ASP A 6 36.78 -35.18 14.62
C ASP A 6 36.42 -33.70 14.41
N GLU A 7 37.00 -33.12 13.34
CA GLU A 7 36.40 -32.02 12.61
C GLU A 7 35.01 -32.45 12.13
N ILE A 8 33.96 -31.99 12.82
CA ILE A 8 32.62 -32.00 12.23
C ILE A 8 32.36 -30.61 11.67
N ALA A 9 32.64 -30.52 10.37
CA ALA A 9 32.17 -29.50 9.46
C ALA A 9 30.65 -29.36 9.59
N TRP A 10 30.17 -28.14 9.81
CA TRP A 10 28.75 -27.85 9.67
C TRP A 10 28.41 -27.77 8.17
N PRO A 11 27.35 -28.47 7.73
CA PRO A 11 27.02 -28.61 6.31
C PRO A 11 26.58 -27.29 5.69
N GLU A 12 27.11 -27.02 4.49
CA GLU A 12 26.46 -26.18 3.50
C GLU A 12 25.12 -26.81 3.12
N GLU A 13 24.05 -26.42 3.80
CA GLU A 13 22.70 -26.70 3.34
C GLU A 13 22.22 -25.58 2.42
N THR A 14 22.39 -25.83 1.13
CA THR A 14 21.57 -25.26 0.07
C THR A 14 20.11 -25.62 0.34
N ASN A 15 19.29 -24.65 0.72
CA ASN A 15 17.84 -24.77 0.62
C ASN A 15 17.27 -23.58 -0.15
N ASN A 16 16.96 -23.87 -1.41
CA ASN A 16 16.08 -23.11 -2.29
C ASN A 16 14.76 -22.80 -1.57
N ALA A 17 14.61 -21.57 -1.11
CA ALA A 17 13.30 -20.98 -0.85
C ALA A 17 12.94 -20.10 -2.05
N SER A 18 12.14 -20.67 -2.94
CA SER A 18 11.47 -19.99 -4.03
C SER A 18 10.68 -18.77 -3.53
N GLU A 19 10.97 -17.64 -4.15
CA GLU A 19 10.05 -16.55 -4.50
C GLU A 19 8.96 -16.17 -3.49
N ASN A 20 9.15 -15.03 -2.84
CA ASN A 20 8.14 -13.98 -2.94
C ASN A 20 8.83 -12.61 -2.98
N GLN A 21 9.39 -12.28 -4.15
CA GLN A 21 9.75 -10.90 -4.49
C GLN A 21 8.46 -10.07 -4.49
N LEU A 22 8.15 -9.43 -3.38
CA LEU A 22 7.28 -8.27 -3.39
C LEU A 22 8.08 -7.13 -4.03
N SER A 23 7.97 -7.04 -5.36
CA SER A 23 8.61 -6.01 -6.16
C SER A 23 8.27 -4.63 -5.60
N SER A 24 9.30 -3.98 -5.08
CA SER A 24 9.43 -2.52 -5.01
C SER A 24 8.91 -1.94 -6.31
N TYR A 25 7.76 -1.26 -6.23
CA TYR A 25 7.35 -0.31 -7.25
C TYR A 25 7.75 1.06 -6.74
N ASN A 26 8.84 1.57 -7.31
CA ASN A 26 9.17 2.98 -7.28
C ASN A 26 8.02 3.73 -7.99
N GLU A 27 7.23 4.49 -7.24
CA GLU A 27 6.38 5.53 -7.82
C GLU A 27 7.14 6.85 -7.69
N SER A 28 7.45 7.41 -8.86
CA SER A 28 7.98 8.75 -9.04
C SER A 28 6.97 9.77 -8.54
N ASP A 29 7.45 10.71 -7.72
CA ASP A 29 6.74 11.89 -7.26
C ASP A 29 6.24 12.73 -8.44
N THR A 30 4.94 12.98 -8.45
CA THR A 30 4.35 14.07 -9.22
C THR A 30 3.13 14.59 -8.47
N ASP A 31 3.19 15.90 -8.25
CA ASP A 31 2.30 16.68 -7.41
C ASP A 31 0.93 16.73 -8.09
N GLY A 32 -0.11 16.27 -7.38
CA GLY A 32 -1.47 16.25 -7.91
C GLY A 32 -2.03 17.66 -8.03
N GLU A 33 -1.85 18.28 -9.19
CA GLU A 33 -2.43 19.58 -9.51
C GLU A 33 -3.97 19.48 -9.50
N ILE A 34 -4.58 20.43 -8.79
CA ILE A 34 -6.01 20.48 -8.48
C ILE A 34 -6.78 20.76 -9.78
N VAL A 35 -7.44 19.74 -10.33
CA VAL A 35 -8.44 19.95 -11.39
C VAL A 35 -9.76 20.41 -10.78
N ASN A 36 -10.07 21.67 -11.09
CA ASN A 36 -11.33 22.36 -10.85
C ASN A 36 -12.54 21.49 -11.30
N VAL A 37 -13.68 21.62 -10.61
CA VAL A 37 -14.94 20.89 -10.83
C VAL A 37 -15.61 21.35 -12.13
N ASN A 38 -14.93 21.17 -13.25
CA ASN A 38 -15.53 21.14 -14.57
C ASN A 38 -15.93 19.69 -14.83
N GLU A 39 -17.14 19.49 -15.35
CA GLU A 39 -17.60 18.20 -15.85
C GLU A 39 -16.53 17.61 -16.78
N VAL A 40 -15.92 16.51 -16.37
CA VAL A 40 -14.87 15.84 -17.14
C VAL A 40 -15.53 15.10 -18.29
N ALA A 41 -15.47 15.68 -19.48
CA ALA A 41 -15.85 15.03 -20.72
C ALA A 41 -14.60 14.47 -21.42
N LEU A 42 -14.67 13.22 -21.88
CA LEU A 42 -13.65 12.59 -22.72
C LEU A 42 -14.25 12.32 -24.10
N THR A 43 -13.56 12.74 -25.14
CA THR A 43 -13.94 12.48 -26.54
C THR A 43 -12.85 11.76 -27.30
N ILE A 44 -13.25 10.95 -28.28
CA ILE A 44 -12.28 10.31 -29.17
C ILE A 44 -11.45 11.40 -29.84
N ASP A 45 -10.14 11.15 -29.95
CA ASP A 45 -9.13 12.07 -30.45
C ASP A 45 -8.67 13.19 -29.48
N ASP A 46 -9.11 13.19 -28.22
CA ASP A 46 -8.50 14.01 -27.16
C ASP A 46 -6.99 13.76 -27.08
N LEU A 47 -6.23 14.85 -26.88
CA LEU A 47 -4.77 14.86 -26.91
C LEU A 47 -4.18 15.21 -25.54
N PHE A 48 -3.11 14.51 -25.17
CA PHE A 48 -2.40 14.68 -23.91
C PHE A 48 -0.88 14.70 -24.15
N ASN A 49 -0.17 15.42 -23.30
CA ASN A 49 1.29 15.56 -23.40
C ASN A 49 2.03 14.38 -22.77
N ASP A 50 1.46 13.77 -21.73
CA ASP A 50 2.12 12.75 -20.93
C ASP A 50 1.12 11.73 -20.35
N TRP A 51 1.65 10.59 -19.92
CA TRP A 51 0.85 9.47 -19.43
C TRP A 51 0.24 9.70 -18.05
N GLU A 52 0.72 10.69 -17.32
CA GLU A 52 0.21 11.05 -16.01
C GLU A 52 -1.04 11.92 -16.13
N SER A 53 -1.01 12.93 -16.99
CA SER A 53 -2.19 13.69 -17.40
C SER A 53 -3.33 12.77 -17.85
N VAL A 54 -3.01 11.73 -18.62
CA VAL A 54 -3.96 10.67 -19.01
C VAL A 54 -4.51 9.93 -17.78
N GLN A 55 -3.67 9.62 -16.81
CA GLN A 55 -4.07 8.94 -15.58
C GLN A 55 -5.02 9.80 -14.73
N VAL A 56 -4.69 11.09 -14.57
CA VAL A 56 -5.50 12.04 -13.80
C VAL A 56 -6.87 12.21 -14.44
N ILE A 57 -6.93 12.46 -15.77
CA ILE A 57 -8.20 12.71 -16.43
C ILE A 57 -9.11 11.48 -16.41
N ILE A 58 -8.55 10.27 -16.57
CA ILE A 58 -9.36 9.06 -16.62
C ILE A 58 -9.87 8.64 -15.24
N ASP A 59 -9.07 8.86 -14.20
CA ASP A 59 -9.49 8.62 -12.82
C ASP A 59 -10.58 9.62 -12.42
N SER A 60 -10.44 10.89 -12.80
CA SER A 60 -11.47 11.91 -12.58
C SER A 60 -12.76 11.60 -13.34
N TYR A 61 -12.67 11.21 -14.62
CA TYR A 61 -13.82 10.78 -15.42
C TYR A 61 -14.54 9.59 -14.77
N ALA A 62 -13.78 8.56 -14.36
CA ALA A 62 -14.34 7.38 -13.74
C ALA A 62 -15.03 7.68 -12.40
N LYS A 63 -14.40 8.54 -11.59
CA LYS A 63 -14.94 9.00 -10.32
C LYS A 63 -16.27 9.73 -10.52
N GLN A 64 -16.31 10.68 -11.46
CA GLN A 64 -17.55 11.41 -11.80
C GLN A 64 -18.66 10.46 -12.28
N ASN A 65 -18.31 9.42 -13.03
CA ASN A 65 -19.26 8.46 -13.58
C ASN A 65 -19.52 7.26 -12.65
N GLY A 66 -19.00 7.25 -11.42
CA GLY A 66 -19.35 6.23 -10.42
C GLY A 66 -18.70 4.86 -10.57
N PHE A 67 -17.50 4.79 -11.16
CA PHE A 67 -16.75 3.53 -11.26
C PHE A 67 -15.25 3.72 -11.06
N VAL A 68 -14.52 2.59 -10.91
CA VAL A 68 -13.06 2.59 -10.81
C VAL A 68 -12.45 2.05 -12.09
N VAL A 69 -11.40 2.73 -12.56
CA VAL A 69 -10.58 2.32 -13.69
C VAL A 69 -9.33 1.58 -13.25
N VAL A 70 -8.98 0.54 -14.00
CA VAL A 70 -7.78 -0.27 -13.82
C VAL A 70 -6.96 -0.27 -15.12
N LYS A 71 -5.63 -0.22 -15.00
CA LYS A 71 -4.70 -0.38 -16.13
C LYS A 71 -4.74 -1.84 -16.59
N SER A 72 -5.01 -2.06 -17.88
CA SER A 72 -5.08 -3.38 -18.51
C SER A 72 -3.80 -3.68 -19.29
N ARG A 73 -3.79 -3.30 -20.58
CA ARG A 73 -2.70 -3.58 -21.50
C ARG A 73 -1.71 -2.43 -21.57
N LYS A 74 -0.42 -2.76 -21.68
CA LYS A 74 0.68 -1.84 -21.95
C LYS A 74 1.46 -2.36 -23.16
N ASP A 75 1.50 -1.59 -24.24
CA ASP A 75 2.38 -1.86 -25.37
C ASP A 75 3.53 -0.84 -25.35
N VAL A 76 4.77 -1.33 -25.40
CA VAL A 76 6.00 -0.51 -25.48
C VAL A 76 6.49 -0.44 -26.93
N ASP A 77 7.33 0.54 -27.24
CA ASP A 77 7.96 0.62 -28.56
C ASP A 77 8.91 -0.58 -28.78
N PRO A 78 8.90 -1.20 -29.98
CA PRO A 78 9.79 -2.33 -30.28
C PRO A 78 11.28 -1.97 -30.28
N ILE A 79 11.63 -0.72 -30.61
CA ILE A 79 13.00 -0.22 -30.70
C ILE A 79 13.43 0.31 -29.33
N ASP A 80 12.63 1.19 -28.74
CA ASP A 80 12.91 1.78 -27.43
C ASP A 80 11.86 1.36 -26.38
N LYS A 81 12.20 0.33 -25.59
CA LYS A 81 11.31 -0.23 -24.57
C LYS A 81 10.97 0.74 -23.44
N SER A 82 11.68 1.88 -23.30
CA SER A 82 11.32 2.93 -22.35
C SER A 82 10.05 3.69 -22.76
N ILE A 83 9.79 3.75 -24.07
CA ILE A 83 8.65 4.48 -24.63
C ILE A 83 7.41 3.61 -24.59
N ILE A 84 6.37 4.11 -23.92
CA ILE A 84 5.07 3.46 -23.89
C ILE A 84 4.27 3.97 -25.09
N ARG A 85 3.91 3.06 -25.99
CA ARG A 85 3.15 3.36 -27.21
C ARG A 85 1.65 3.28 -26.99
N ARG A 86 1.20 2.35 -26.16
CA ARG A 86 -0.22 2.15 -25.90
C ARG A 86 -0.47 1.86 -24.43
N ARG A 87 -1.53 2.44 -23.88
CA ARG A 87 -2.13 1.96 -22.63
C ARG A 87 -3.62 1.79 -22.81
N GLU A 88 -4.12 0.72 -22.21
CA GLU A 88 -5.54 0.42 -22.14
C GLU A 88 -6.00 0.48 -20.68
N TYR A 89 -7.19 1.03 -20.52
CA TYR A 89 -7.90 1.21 -19.27
C TYR A 89 -9.24 0.48 -19.36
N ILE A 90 -9.58 -0.26 -18.31
CA ILE A 90 -10.82 -1.04 -18.23
C ILE A 90 -11.53 -0.76 -16.91
N CYS A 91 -12.83 -1.04 -16.85
CA CYS A 91 -13.56 -1.00 -15.59
C CYS A 91 -13.03 -2.08 -14.63
N TRP A 92 -13.00 -1.80 -13.32
CA TRP A 92 -12.60 -2.77 -12.30
C TRP A 92 -13.45 -4.05 -12.31
N LYS A 93 -14.70 -3.99 -12.78
CA LYS A 93 -15.59 -5.15 -12.98
C LYS A 93 -15.41 -5.86 -14.33
N SER A 94 -14.46 -5.42 -15.16
CA SER A 94 -14.15 -6.06 -16.44
C SER A 94 -13.43 -7.41 -16.28
N GLY A 95 -13.62 -8.28 -17.28
CA GLY A 95 -13.16 -9.66 -17.29
C GLY A 95 -14.14 -10.63 -16.64
N THR A 96 -13.83 -11.92 -16.75
CA THR A 96 -14.57 -13.01 -16.11
C THR A 96 -13.74 -13.61 -14.98
N HIS A 97 -14.42 -14.17 -13.97
CA HIS A 97 -13.73 -14.91 -12.92
C HIS A 97 -13.16 -16.20 -13.50
N GLN A 98 -11.84 -16.36 -13.40
CA GLN A 98 -11.19 -17.64 -13.64
C GLN A 98 -10.90 -18.29 -12.30
N SER A 99 -11.63 -19.37 -12.00
CA SER A 99 -11.43 -20.10 -10.75
C SER A 99 -10.06 -20.78 -10.78
N LYS A 100 -9.19 -20.42 -9.84
CA LYS A 100 -7.95 -21.16 -9.55
C LYS A 100 -8.28 -22.31 -8.61
N LYS A 101 -8.93 -23.36 -9.13
CA LYS A 101 -9.24 -24.55 -8.34
C LYS A 101 -7.98 -25.40 -8.21
N VAL A 102 -7.59 -25.67 -6.98
CA VAL A 102 -6.56 -26.68 -6.64
C VAL A 102 -7.25 -28.04 -6.52
N GLU A 103 -6.55 -29.15 -6.73
CA GLU A 103 -7.15 -30.50 -6.63
C GLU A 103 -7.78 -30.76 -5.25
N ASP A 104 -7.14 -30.25 -4.19
CA ASP A 104 -7.68 -30.31 -2.84
C ASP A 104 -8.82 -29.31 -2.66
N ILE A 105 -10.04 -29.84 -2.58
CA ILE A 105 -11.30 -29.10 -2.40
C ILE A 105 -11.34 -28.42 -1.02
N SER A 106 -10.62 -28.93 -0.01
CA SER A 106 -10.60 -28.32 1.33
C SER A 106 -9.90 -26.96 1.38
N LEU A 107 -9.04 -26.67 0.39
CA LEU A 107 -8.37 -25.39 0.21
C LEU A 107 -9.26 -24.36 -0.51
N HIS A 108 -10.42 -24.77 -1.01
CA HIS A 108 -11.33 -23.87 -1.72
C HIS A 108 -12.04 -22.99 -0.71
N ARG A 109 -12.00 -21.67 -0.95
CA ARG A 109 -12.85 -20.71 -0.24
C ARG A 109 -13.97 -20.29 -1.16
N ASP A 110 -15.19 -20.27 -0.64
CA ASP A 110 -16.31 -19.66 -1.33
C ASP A 110 -16.01 -18.18 -1.56
N CYS A 111 -15.78 -17.83 -2.82
CA CYS A 111 -15.47 -16.47 -3.23
C CYS A 111 -16.41 -16.09 -4.37
N SER A 112 -17.32 -15.16 -4.11
CA SER A 112 -18.11 -14.51 -5.14
C SER A 112 -17.26 -13.44 -5.82
N SER A 113 -17.11 -13.55 -7.13
CA SER A 113 -16.38 -12.55 -7.91
C SER A 113 -17.27 -11.34 -8.18
N TYR A 114 -16.70 -10.15 -8.01
CA TYR A 114 -17.35 -8.89 -8.38
C TYR A 114 -17.26 -8.56 -9.87
N LYS A 115 -16.62 -9.42 -10.67
CA LYS A 115 -16.43 -9.24 -12.12
C LYS A 115 -17.70 -9.56 -12.88
N THR A 116 -18.16 -8.63 -13.72
CA THR A 116 -19.37 -8.74 -14.53
C THR A 116 -19.07 -8.81 -16.02
N ASN A 117 -17.81 -8.94 -16.43
CA ASN A 117 -17.38 -8.79 -17.81
C ASN A 117 -17.80 -7.44 -18.43
N CYS A 118 -17.64 -6.37 -17.64
CA CYS A 118 -17.96 -5.01 -18.07
C CYS A 118 -17.20 -4.64 -19.36
N PRO A 119 -17.91 -4.12 -20.40
CA PRO A 119 -17.30 -3.81 -21.71
C PRO A 119 -16.61 -2.44 -21.76
N TRP A 120 -16.79 -1.60 -20.73
CA TRP A 120 -16.17 -0.28 -20.67
C TRP A 120 -14.66 -0.37 -20.84
N GLN A 121 -14.13 0.42 -21.76
CA GLN A 121 -12.70 0.49 -22.01
C GLN A 121 -12.31 1.82 -22.67
N ALA A 122 -11.10 2.29 -22.37
CA ALA A 122 -10.47 3.40 -23.04
C ALA A 122 -9.03 3.02 -23.44
N SER A 123 -8.64 3.29 -24.68
CA SER A 123 -7.29 3.01 -25.17
C SER A 123 -6.63 4.26 -25.70
N PHE A 124 -5.43 4.53 -25.21
CA PHE A 124 -4.63 5.68 -25.59
C PHE A 124 -3.40 5.24 -26.36
N TYR A 125 -2.99 6.05 -27.34
CA TYR A 125 -1.84 5.77 -28.18
C TYR A 125 -0.93 6.99 -28.33
N LEU A 126 0.38 6.81 -28.15
CA LEU A 126 1.39 7.84 -28.38
C LEU A 126 1.77 7.90 -29.85
N GLY A 127 1.36 8.99 -30.52
CA GLY A 127 1.64 9.22 -31.93
C GLY A 127 3.14 9.33 -32.23
N LYS A 128 3.64 8.56 -33.19
CA LYS A 128 5.08 8.54 -33.54
C LYS A 128 5.64 9.88 -34.03
N LYS A 129 4.79 10.71 -34.66
CA LYS A 129 5.19 11.99 -35.26
C LYS A 129 4.80 13.20 -34.40
N SER A 130 3.65 13.13 -33.75
CA SER A 130 3.14 14.22 -32.92
C SER A 130 3.75 14.25 -31.53
N ASN A 131 4.25 13.11 -31.03
CA ASN A 131 4.61 12.91 -29.62
C ASN A 131 3.47 13.24 -28.63
N LEU A 132 2.23 13.29 -29.13
CA LEU A 132 1.03 13.46 -28.31
C LEU A 132 0.34 12.12 -28.13
N ILE A 133 -0.21 11.92 -26.94
CA ILE A 133 -1.01 10.75 -26.61
C ILE A 133 -2.45 11.05 -26.99
N ARG A 134 -3.07 10.16 -27.77
CA ARG A 134 -4.43 10.33 -28.27
C ARG A 134 -5.36 9.25 -27.74
N LEU A 135 -6.58 9.62 -27.37
CA LEU A 135 -7.65 8.64 -27.10
C LEU A 135 -8.09 7.99 -28.44
N THR A 136 -7.79 6.71 -28.62
CA THR A 136 -8.02 5.98 -29.88
C THR A 136 -9.25 5.09 -29.87
N LYS A 137 -9.67 4.61 -28.69
CA LYS A 137 -10.83 3.74 -28.52
C LYS A 137 -11.51 4.14 -27.23
N PHE A 138 -12.82 4.33 -27.29
CA PHE A 138 -13.60 4.68 -26.11
C PHE A 138 -14.97 3.99 -26.17
N VAL A 139 -15.19 3.02 -25.30
CA VAL A 139 -16.47 2.33 -25.10
C VAL A 139 -17.00 2.76 -23.75
N GLN A 140 -18.13 3.47 -23.75
CA GLN A 140 -18.72 4.06 -22.54
C GLN A 140 -19.77 3.16 -21.87
N GLU A 141 -20.16 2.07 -22.53
CA GLU A 141 -21.21 1.18 -22.03
C GLU A 141 -20.78 0.42 -20.77
N HIS A 142 -21.69 0.34 -19.80
CA HIS A 142 -21.56 -0.49 -18.61
C HIS A 142 -22.71 -1.49 -18.54
N ASN A 143 -22.42 -2.68 -18.01
CA ASN A 143 -23.41 -3.74 -17.77
C ASN A 143 -23.72 -3.90 -16.27
N HIS A 144 -23.41 -2.90 -15.48
CA HIS A 144 -23.67 -2.82 -14.05
C HIS A 144 -23.99 -1.37 -13.70
N GLN A 145 -24.64 -1.17 -12.56
CA GLN A 145 -24.86 0.17 -12.03
C GLN A 145 -23.51 0.78 -11.64
N CYS A 146 -23.30 2.02 -12.07
CA CYS A 146 -22.21 2.88 -11.62
C CYS A 146 -22.85 3.94 -10.71
N ASP A 147 -22.29 4.11 -9.52
CA ASP A 147 -22.85 4.98 -8.49
C ASP A 147 -21.75 5.90 -7.95
N PRO A 148 -21.82 7.21 -8.26
CA PRO A 148 -20.86 8.20 -7.80
C PRO A 148 -20.78 8.33 -6.27
N GLU A 149 -21.84 8.04 -5.51
CA GLU A 149 -21.79 8.18 -4.05
C GLU A 149 -20.97 7.06 -3.42
N THR A 150 -21.22 5.81 -3.83
CA THR A 150 -20.49 4.66 -3.28
C THR A 150 -19.05 4.57 -3.79
N ILE A 151 -18.73 5.19 -4.94
CA ILE A 151 -17.35 5.14 -5.47
C ILE A 151 -16.35 5.93 -4.64
N GLU A 152 -16.79 6.95 -3.89
CA GLU A 152 -15.92 7.66 -2.93
C GLU A 152 -15.31 6.71 -1.89
N LEU A 153 -16.01 5.61 -1.57
CA LEU A 153 -15.57 4.59 -0.62
C LEU A 153 -14.66 3.53 -1.25
N ALA A 154 -14.42 3.58 -2.56
CA ALA A 154 -13.57 2.61 -3.23
C ALA A 154 -12.12 2.74 -2.72
N PRO A 155 -11.39 1.63 -2.48
CA PRO A 155 -10.03 1.68 -1.95
C PRO A 155 -9.05 2.54 -2.75
N LYS A 156 -9.25 2.65 -4.07
CA LYS A 156 -8.44 3.51 -4.95
C LYS A 156 -8.67 5.00 -4.66
N ASN A 157 -9.92 5.39 -4.39
CA ASN A 157 -10.33 6.78 -4.17
C ASN A 157 -10.10 7.24 -2.73
N LEU A 158 -9.96 6.31 -1.79
CA LEU A 158 -9.57 6.60 -0.41
C LEU A 158 -8.05 6.78 -0.23
N ARG A 159 -7.24 6.62 -1.28
CA ARG A 159 -5.79 6.84 -1.20
C ARG A 159 -5.52 8.31 -0.86
N LEU A 160 -4.65 8.52 0.12
CA LEU A 160 -4.28 9.86 0.54
C LEU A 160 -3.32 10.46 -0.51
N PRO A 161 -3.58 11.68 -1.01
CA PRO A 161 -2.64 12.43 -1.84
C PRO A 161 -1.27 12.60 -1.17
N GLN A 162 -0.21 12.72 -1.97
CA GLN A 162 1.16 12.80 -1.46
C GLN A 162 1.36 14.01 -0.53
N GLN A 163 0.77 15.17 -0.84
CA GLN A 163 0.78 16.34 0.05
C GLN A 163 0.23 16.03 1.46
N ILE A 164 -0.83 15.23 1.57
CA ILE A 164 -1.40 14.81 2.85
C ILE A 164 -0.47 13.80 3.53
N ILE A 165 0.12 12.88 2.77
CA ILE A 165 1.11 11.92 3.27
C ILE A 165 2.34 12.64 3.85
N ASN A 166 2.90 13.61 3.13
CA ASN A 166 4.05 14.42 3.58
C ASN A 166 3.73 15.17 4.87
N LYS A 167 2.50 15.69 5.01
CA LYS A 167 2.03 16.33 6.25
C LYS A 167 1.89 15.34 7.39
N ILE A 168 1.35 14.15 7.14
CA ILE A 168 1.26 13.07 8.14
C ILE A 168 2.66 12.68 8.62
N GLU A 169 3.61 12.52 7.71
CA GLU A 169 5.00 12.25 8.04
C GLU A 169 5.58 13.35 8.94
N HIS A 170 5.43 14.62 8.52
CA HIS A 170 5.93 15.75 9.30
C HIS A 170 5.31 15.81 10.71
N TYR A 171 3.99 15.67 10.83
CA TYR A 171 3.28 15.67 12.11
C TYR A 171 3.65 14.48 13.00
N THR A 172 4.01 13.35 12.40
CA THR A 172 4.34 12.11 13.11
C THR A 172 5.80 12.10 13.55
N THR A 173 6.74 12.45 12.68
CA THR A 173 8.19 12.35 12.93
C THR A 173 8.73 13.57 13.65
N ASN A 174 8.27 14.78 13.30
CA ASN A 174 8.80 16.04 13.86
C ASN A 174 7.84 16.65 14.89
N GLY A 175 6.52 16.50 14.69
CA GLY A 175 5.51 17.13 15.51
C GLY A 175 5.11 16.37 16.78
N ASN A 176 5.38 15.06 16.86
CA ASN A 176 4.90 14.16 17.93
C ASN A 176 3.38 14.31 18.23
N LEU A 177 2.59 14.66 17.21
CA LEU A 177 1.16 14.91 17.38
C LEU A 177 0.38 13.61 17.53
N GLY A 178 -0.62 13.61 18.43
CA GLY A 178 -1.57 12.53 18.57
C GLY A 178 -2.43 12.36 17.31
N ALA A 179 -2.86 11.13 17.02
CA ALA A 179 -3.57 10.83 15.77
C ALA A 179 -4.86 11.65 15.58
N GLU A 180 -5.57 11.98 16.67
CA GLU A 180 -6.76 12.83 16.62
C GLU A 180 -6.43 14.30 16.31
N GLN A 181 -5.30 14.82 16.79
CA GLN A 181 -4.84 16.17 16.49
C GLN A 181 -4.45 16.27 15.02
N GLN A 182 -3.70 15.28 14.51
CA GLN A 182 -3.34 15.21 13.10
C GLN A 182 -4.59 15.19 12.22
N TYR A 183 -5.59 14.38 12.56
CA TYR A 183 -6.86 14.33 11.83
C TYR A 183 -7.53 15.70 11.72
N LYS A 184 -7.67 16.42 12.85
CA LYS A 184 -8.32 17.74 12.88
C LYS A 184 -7.59 18.76 12.01
N LEU A 185 -6.25 18.80 12.10
CA LEU A 185 -5.43 19.71 11.30
C LEU A 185 -5.55 19.42 9.80
N LEU A 186 -5.48 18.13 9.42
CA LEU A 186 -5.54 17.73 8.01
C LEU A 186 -6.90 18.02 7.39
N VAL A 187 -8.01 17.76 8.10
CA VAL A 187 -9.35 18.07 7.58
C VAL A 187 -9.57 19.58 7.40
N GLN A 188 -8.95 20.40 8.26
CA GLN A 188 -9.00 21.87 8.13
C GLN A 188 -8.14 22.39 6.99
N GLU A 189 -6.95 21.82 6.80
CA GLU A 189 -6.00 22.23 5.76
C GLU A 189 -6.42 21.71 4.36
N PHE A 190 -7.13 20.58 4.33
CA PHE A 190 -7.49 19.86 3.11
C PHE A 190 -9.00 19.53 3.06
N PRO A 191 -9.91 20.53 3.12
CA PRO A 191 -11.36 20.30 3.19
C PRO A 191 -11.93 19.65 1.92
N GLN A 192 -11.23 19.75 0.79
CA GLN A 192 -11.62 19.14 -0.48
C GLN A 192 -11.38 17.62 -0.53
N TYR A 193 -10.61 17.06 0.41
CA TYR A 193 -10.26 15.64 0.42
C TYR A 193 -11.03 14.87 1.50
N ASN A 194 -11.60 13.73 1.13
CA ASN A 194 -12.24 12.82 2.08
C ASN A 194 -11.18 11.97 2.80
N ILE A 195 -10.68 12.47 3.93
CA ILE A 195 -9.65 11.78 4.72
C ILE A 195 -10.30 10.72 5.62
N ALA A 196 -10.29 9.46 5.18
CA ALA A 196 -10.75 8.36 6.01
C ALA A 196 -9.81 8.12 7.21
N LYS A 197 -10.35 8.13 8.44
CA LYS A 197 -9.60 7.88 9.68
C LYS A 197 -8.75 6.62 9.63
N LYS A 198 -9.28 5.54 9.06
CA LYS A 198 -8.56 4.26 8.88
C LYS A 198 -7.26 4.46 8.07
N ASN A 199 -7.33 5.20 6.97
CA ASN A 199 -6.18 5.41 6.10
C ASN A 199 -5.16 6.35 6.73
N LEU A 200 -5.63 7.39 7.45
CA LEU A 200 -4.77 8.23 8.28
C LEU A 200 -4.01 7.39 9.31
N TYR A 201 -4.70 6.56 10.09
CA TYR A 201 -4.06 5.74 11.12
C TYR A 201 -3.05 4.76 10.53
N ASN A 202 -3.38 4.13 9.39
CA ASN A 202 -2.44 3.27 8.67
C ASN A 202 -1.20 4.05 8.21
N ALA A 203 -1.36 5.28 7.72
CA ALA A 203 -0.24 6.13 7.31
C ALA A 203 0.62 6.55 8.51
N ILE A 204 0.01 7.01 9.60
CA ILE A 204 0.71 7.33 10.85
C ILE A 204 1.51 6.12 11.35
N GLN A 205 0.90 4.94 11.34
CA GLN A 205 1.57 3.71 11.78
C GLN A 205 2.80 3.38 10.91
N LYS A 206 2.73 3.62 9.59
CA LYS A 206 3.89 3.46 8.72
C LYS A 206 5.05 4.37 9.11
N PHE A 207 4.79 5.65 9.39
CA PHE A 207 5.82 6.63 9.75
C PHE A 207 6.35 6.47 11.17
N ARG A 208 5.54 5.97 12.10
CA ARG A 208 6.02 5.54 13.42
C ARG A 208 6.98 4.34 13.35
N GLY A 209 7.10 3.72 12.18
CA GLY A 209 7.80 2.46 11.98
C GLY A 209 6.91 1.27 12.35
N VAL A 210 7.16 0.14 11.68
CA VAL A 210 6.82 -1.16 12.26
C VAL A 210 7.57 -1.21 13.58
N ARG A 211 6.87 -1.46 14.70
CA ARG A 211 7.57 -1.91 15.91
C ARG A 211 8.26 -3.20 15.50
N ILE A 212 9.51 -3.12 15.08
CA ILE A 212 10.30 -4.32 14.90
C ILE A 212 10.39 -4.86 16.32
N HIS A 213 9.74 -6.00 16.55
CA HIS A 213 9.63 -6.66 17.84
C HIS A 213 10.99 -7.19 18.34
N ASP A 214 12.11 -6.71 17.78
CA ASP A 214 13.47 -7.13 18.11
C ASP A 214 13.81 -6.87 19.58
N LYS A 215 13.12 -5.93 20.22
CA LYS A 215 12.96 -5.88 21.68
C LYS A 215 11.49 -5.62 21.99
N THR A 216 10.82 -6.61 22.59
CA THR A 216 9.49 -6.37 23.16
C THR A 216 9.57 -5.22 24.17
N ASP A 217 8.47 -4.48 24.32
CA ASP A 217 8.33 -3.42 25.33
C ASP A 217 8.70 -3.96 26.73
N ALA A 218 8.35 -5.21 27.00
CA ALA A 218 8.70 -5.95 28.21
C ALA A 218 10.22 -6.21 28.37
N ALA A 219 10.94 -6.57 27.29
CA ALA A 219 12.39 -6.75 27.34
C ALA A 219 13.12 -5.42 27.59
N THR A 220 12.65 -4.34 26.97
CA THR A 220 13.21 -2.99 27.18
C THR A 220 12.95 -2.49 28.59
N MET A 221 11.74 -2.73 29.11
CA MET A 221 11.36 -2.41 30.49
C MET A 221 12.14 -3.24 31.52
N LEU A 222 12.36 -4.53 31.26
CA LEU A 222 13.18 -5.37 32.13
C LEU A 222 14.64 -4.86 32.17
N LEU A 223 15.22 -4.51 31.02
CA LEU A 223 16.57 -3.98 30.95
C LEU A 223 16.70 -2.63 31.70
N SER A 224 15.71 -1.74 31.60
CA SER A 224 15.74 -0.47 32.34
C SER A 224 15.66 -0.67 33.84
N LEU A 225 14.82 -1.60 34.31
CA LEU A 225 14.70 -1.95 35.73
C LEU A 225 15.99 -2.61 36.27
N LEU A 226 16.60 -3.52 35.51
CA LEU A 226 17.87 -4.14 35.89
C LEU A 226 19.00 -3.11 35.99
N LYS A 227 19.03 -2.11 35.10
CA LYS A 227 19.98 -1.01 35.17
C LYS A 227 19.78 -0.15 36.43
N GLN A 228 18.53 0.14 36.80
CA GLN A 228 18.23 0.88 38.04
C GLN A 228 18.71 0.14 39.30
N ARG A 229 18.70 -1.19 39.29
CA ARG A 229 19.28 -2.02 40.36
C ARG A 229 20.81 -1.96 40.43
N GLU A 230 21.49 -1.72 39.31
CA GLU A 230 22.95 -1.51 39.34
C GLU A 230 23.30 -0.18 40.03
N ASP A 231 22.44 0.83 39.87
CA ASP A 231 22.63 2.17 40.44
C ASP A 231 22.16 2.27 41.92
N ASP A 232 21.13 1.50 42.31
CA ASP A 232 20.59 1.43 43.66
C ASP A 232 20.51 -0.04 44.14
N PRO A 233 21.39 -0.47 45.08
CA PRO A 233 21.38 -1.82 45.62
C PRO A 233 20.07 -2.22 46.33
N ASP A 234 19.30 -1.25 46.82
CA ASP A 234 18.03 -1.47 47.52
C ASP A 234 16.85 -1.64 46.53
N TYR A 235 17.09 -1.44 45.24
CA TYR A 235 16.11 -1.66 44.19
C TYR A 235 15.96 -3.15 43.85
N VAL A 236 14.78 -3.70 44.11
CA VAL A 236 14.50 -5.15 43.90
C VAL A 236 13.88 -5.35 42.53
N VAL A 237 14.47 -6.23 41.71
CA VAL A 237 13.91 -6.65 40.41
C VAL A 237 14.04 -8.17 40.29
N ILE A 238 12.90 -8.85 40.17
CA ILE A 238 12.79 -10.31 40.09
C ILE A 238 11.97 -10.68 38.84
N PRO A 239 12.62 -11.00 37.71
CA PRO A 239 11.95 -11.54 36.54
C PRO A 239 11.68 -13.04 36.70
N ARG A 240 10.56 -13.51 36.17
CA ARG A 240 10.22 -14.93 36.00
C ARG A 240 10.31 -15.26 34.52
N LEU A 241 11.29 -16.08 34.16
CA LEU A 241 11.55 -16.53 32.79
C LEU A 241 11.19 -18.01 32.67
N GLU A 242 10.41 -18.39 31.66
CA GLU A 242 9.97 -19.76 31.42
C GLU A 242 10.15 -20.16 29.95
N GLY A 243 10.25 -21.47 29.68
CA GLY A 243 10.37 -22.02 28.33
C GLY A 243 11.78 -21.98 27.74
N PRO A 244 12.00 -22.63 26.57
CA PRO A 244 13.32 -22.78 25.95
C PRO A 244 13.91 -21.48 25.41
N ALA A 245 13.08 -20.44 25.25
CA ALA A 245 13.48 -19.12 24.77
C ALA A 245 13.60 -18.06 25.89
N ASN A 246 13.54 -18.46 27.18
CA ASN A 246 13.54 -17.56 28.32
C ASN A 246 12.45 -16.47 28.23
N GLU A 247 11.22 -16.88 27.98
CA GLU A 247 10.08 -15.97 27.85
C GLU A 247 9.73 -15.36 29.22
N LEU A 248 9.59 -14.03 29.28
CA LEU A 248 9.23 -13.35 30.53
C LEU A 248 7.75 -13.56 30.85
N THR A 249 7.44 -14.41 31.82
CA THR A 249 6.07 -14.75 32.25
C THR A 249 5.62 -14.03 33.52
N GLY A 250 6.54 -13.36 34.21
CA GLY A 250 6.21 -12.53 35.37
C GLY A 250 7.33 -11.57 35.72
N LEU A 251 7.00 -10.46 36.36
CA LEU A 251 7.98 -9.48 36.81
C LEU A 251 7.51 -8.83 38.11
N PHE A 252 8.37 -8.87 39.11
CA PHE A 252 8.19 -8.15 40.37
C PHE A 252 9.29 -7.11 40.51
N TRP A 253 8.93 -5.88 40.85
CA TRP A 253 9.90 -4.85 41.19
C TRP A 253 9.41 -4.00 42.36
N MET A 254 10.35 -3.48 43.13
CA MET A 254 10.10 -2.60 44.27
C MET A 254 11.20 -1.54 44.31
N THR A 255 10.80 -0.29 44.44
CA THR A 255 11.71 0.85 44.62
C THR A 255 12.06 1.00 46.09
N SER A 256 13.26 1.48 46.40
CA SER A 256 13.60 1.97 47.73
C SER A 256 12.70 3.16 48.11
N TYR A 257 12.45 3.36 49.41
CA TYR A 257 11.65 4.47 49.95
C TYR A 257 12.51 5.71 50.21
#